data_AF-A0A957C4D8-F1
#
_entry.id   AF-A0A957C4D8-F1
#
_cell.length_a   1.000
_cell.length_b   1.000
_cell.length_c   1.000
_cell.angle_alpha   90.00
_cell.angle_beta   90.00
_cell.angle_gamma   90.00
#
_symmetry.space_group_name_H-M   'P 1'
#
loop_
_entity.id
_entity.type
_entity.pdbx_description
1 polymer ?
#
loop_
_entity_poly.entity_id
_entity_poly.type
_entity_poly.pdbx_seq_one_letter_code
_entity_poly.pdbx_strand_id
1 'polypeptide(L)'
;MRRFIILLFVLTLIATIGISLILPNSQFVRPILIVTAVWMAIVVLDRTFGLFKPRKRRRVPFSQVAEIERLYFRSIREMLNDFPDTVQVINDLQRILSIDPYYKNAQHYLNRAVILQAQHNETRAAAGMHVGHSRAEFMRLQEQLIDPDAGVRKAVVMELINYGEIAIDPLIALLMDDDSDVRVHAATALGWVGGKDAIQPLLVALTDDNPYVRRYAARALCWVVDATAVDGLVSALGDEDTYVRRYAARALGWSQDNRAVKPLLELLVKDDNSIVREYVETALDDLDISHRSIRRPEQGKEQDTAEVA
;
A
#
# COMPACT_ATOMS: atom_id res chain seq x y z
N MET A 1 -24.41 -9.98 9.96
CA MET A 1 -24.44 -9.02 11.09
C MET A 1 -25.86 -8.67 11.56
N ARG A 2 -26.73 -8.05 10.73
CA ARG A 2 -28.11 -7.66 11.15
C ARG A 2 -28.97 -8.80 11.73
N ARG A 3 -28.97 -9.99 11.10
CA ARG A 3 -29.74 -11.15 11.60
C ARG A 3 -29.18 -11.72 12.91
N PHE A 4 -27.87 -11.65 13.09
CA PHE A 4 -27.18 -12.13 14.30
C PHE A 4 -27.48 -11.24 15.52
N ILE A 5 -27.51 -9.92 15.32
CA ILE A 5 -27.87 -8.95 16.37
C ILE A 5 -29.33 -9.12 16.79
N ILE A 6 -30.24 -9.39 15.85
CA ILE A 6 -31.66 -9.65 16.14
C ILE A 6 -31.83 -10.96 16.93
N LEU A 7 -31.08 -12.01 16.58
CA LEU A 7 -31.12 -13.28 17.30
C LEU A 7 -30.60 -13.13 18.73
N LEU A 8 -29.46 -12.45 18.92
CA LEU A 8 -28.90 -12.16 20.24
C LEU A 8 -29.89 -11.34 21.10
N PHE A 9 -30.59 -10.38 20.48
CA PHE A 9 -31.64 -9.57 21.12
C PHE A 9 -32.82 -10.42 21.61
N VAL A 10 -33.33 -11.36 20.80
CA VAL A 10 -34.44 -12.23 21.21
C VAL A 10 -34.02 -13.12 22.37
N LEU A 11 -32.79 -13.64 22.33
CA LEU A 11 -32.25 -14.50 23.38
C LEU A 11 -32.07 -13.77 24.72
N THR A 12 -31.55 -12.53 24.71
CA THR A 12 -31.37 -11.75 25.95
C THR A 12 -32.71 -11.32 26.55
N LEU A 13 -33.70 -10.98 25.71
CA LEU A 13 -35.05 -10.63 26.18
C LEU A 13 -35.75 -11.84 26.83
N ILE A 14 -35.68 -13.00 26.19
CA ILE A 14 -36.25 -14.25 26.74
C ILE A 14 -35.56 -14.62 28.06
N ALA A 15 -34.23 -14.54 28.12
CA ALA A 15 -33.48 -14.85 29.34
C ALA A 15 -33.84 -13.91 30.49
N THR A 16 -34.00 -12.61 30.22
CA THR A 16 -34.33 -11.62 31.24
C THR A 16 -35.76 -11.80 31.77
N ILE A 17 -36.72 -12.10 30.89
CA ILE A 17 -38.11 -12.42 31.28
C ILE A 17 -38.14 -13.72 32.12
N GLY A 18 -37.41 -14.75 31.69
CA GLY A 18 -37.31 -16.02 32.42
C GLY A 18 -36.74 -15.84 33.83
N ILE A 19 -35.64 -15.11 33.97
CA ILE A 19 -35.01 -14.84 35.27
C ILE A 19 -35.94 -14.02 36.18
N SER A 20 -36.67 -13.05 35.62
CA SER A 20 -37.61 -12.21 36.39
C SER A 20 -38.83 -12.98 36.90
N LEU A 21 -39.24 -14.07 36.24
CA LEU A 21 -40.32 -14.95 36.70
C LEU A 21 -39.87 -15.93 37.79
N ILE A 22 -38.60 -16.35 37.75
CA ILE A 22 -38.05 -17.34 38.69
C ILE A 22 -37.59 -16.68 40.01
N LEU A 23 -37.07 -15.45 39.98
CA LEU A 23 -36.50 -14.77 41.16
C LEU A 23 -37.05 -13.34 41.34
N PRO A 24 -38.35 -13.17 41.68
CA PRO A 24 -39.02 -11.86 41.67
C PRO A 24 -38.48 -10.85 42.70
N ASN A 25 -37.83 -11.30 43.77
CA ASN A 25 -37.30 -10.46 44.86
C ASN A 25 -35.76 -10.43 44.94
N SER A 26 -35.07 -10.81 43.86
CA SER A 26 -33.61 -10.79 43.83
C SER A 26 -33.07 -9.35 43.70
N GLN A 27 -32.11 -9.01 44.55
CA GLN A 27 -31.36 -7.74 44.51
C GLN A 27 -30.60 -7.52 43.19
N PHE A 28 -30.41 -8.57 42.39
CA PHE A 28 -29.69 -8.54 41.12
C PHE A 28 -30.60 -8.37 39.89
N VAL A 29 -31.89 -8.70 40.00
CA VAL A 29 -32.83 -8.62 38.85
C VAL A 29 -33.09 -7.17 38.45
N ARG A 30 -33.26 -6.26 39.43
CA ARG A 30 -33.52 -4.83 39.15
C ARG A 30 -32.37 -4.14 38.40
N PRO A 31 -31.08 -4.27 38.81
CA PRO A 31 -29.96 -3.71 38.04
C PRO A 31 -29.88 -4.24 36.61
N ILE A 32 -30.10 -5.54 36.40
CA ILE A 32 -30.06 -6.17 35.07
C ILE A 32 -31.18 -5.61 34.17
N LEU A 33 -32.38 -5.45 34.70
CA LEU A 33 -33.50 -4.83 33.99
C LEU A 33 -33.21 -3.36 33.63
N ILE A 34 -32.55 -2.61 34.52
CA ILE A 34 -32.17 -1.22 34.24
C ILE A 34 -31.13 -1.15 33.12
N VAL A 35 -30.06 -1.95 33.19
CA VAL A 35 -28.99 -1.96 32.16
C VAL A 35 -29.56 -2.37 30.80
N THR A 36 -30.41 -3.39 30.76
CA THR A 36 -31.07 -3.83 29.51
C THR A 36 -32.03 -2.78 28.98
N ALA A 37 -32.79 -2.09 29.83
CA ALA A 37 -33.69 -0.99 29.43
C ALA A 37 -32.93 0.23 28.90
N VAL A 38 -31.83 0.62 29.55
CA VAL A 38 -30.96 1.73 29.11
C VAL A 38 -30.32 1.39 27.76
N TRP A 39 -29.79 0.17 27.62
CA TRP A 39 -29.23 -0.28 26.35
C TRP A 39 -30.29 -0.33 25.24
N MET A 40 -31.52 -0.78 25.55
CA MET A 40 -32.66 -0.72 24.62
C MET A 40 -33.01 0.70 24.21
N ALA A 41 -33.04 1.64 25.17
CA ALA A 41 -33.31 3.05 24.86
C ALA A 41 -32.25 3.62 23.91
N ILE A 42 -30.97 3.30 24.11
CA ILE A 42 -29.88 3.72 23.22
C ILE A 42 -30.06 3.14 21.80
N VAL A 43 -30.38 1.85 21.69
CA VAL A 43 -30.59 1.19 20.38
C VAL A 43 -31.83 1.74 19.65
N VAL A 44 -32.92 2.00 20.37
CA VAL A 44 -34.13 2.60 19.80
C VAL A 44 -33.84 4.03 19.35
N LEU A 45 -33.20 4.85 20.20
CA LEU A 45 -32.78 6.21 19.86
C LEU A 45 -31.85 6.25 18.64
N ASP A 46 -30.90 5.31 18.54
CA ASP A 46 -30.06 5.17 17.34
C ASP A 46 -30.88 4.81 16.10
N ARG A 47 -31.85 3.88 16.21
CA ARG A 47 -32.70 3.50 15.07
C ARG A 47 -33.63 4.61 14.62
N THR A 48 -34.24 5.36 15.55
CA THR A 48 -35.22 6.40 15.24
C THR A 48 -34.54 7.69 14.77
N PHE A 49 -33.42 8.06 15.38
CA PHE A 49 -32.75 9.34 15.09
C PHE A 49 -31.44 9.19 14.30
N GLY A 50 -30.93 7.98 14.12
CA GLY A 50 -29.70 7.72 13.36
C GLY A 50 -28.44 8.27 14.01
N LEU A 51 -28.40 8.33 15.34
CA LEU A 51 -27.37 9.03 16.13
C LEU A 51 -25.96 8.44 15.95
N PHE A 52 -25.85 7.15 15.62
CA PHE A 52 -24.59 6.42 15.44
C PHE A 52 -24.41 5.89 14.02
N LYS A 53 -24.96 6.57 13.00
CA LYS A 53 -24.54 6.30 11.62
C LYS A 53 -23.02 6.49 11.53
N PRO A 54 -22.23 5.48 11.10
CA PRO A 54 -20.82 5.70 10.84
C PRO A 54 -20.74 6.87 9.86
N ARG A 55 -19.93 7.89 10.17
CA ARG A 55 -19.70 9.00 9.24
C ARG A 55 -19.34 8.38 7.91
N LYS A 56 -20.22 8.53 6.90
CA LYS A 56 -19.90 8.09 5.53
C LYS A 56 -18.55 8.70 5.21
N ARG A 57 -17.55 7.85 4.91
CA ARG A 57 -16.23 8.33 4.47
C ARG A 57 -16.49 9.37 3.40
N ARG A 58 -16.13 10.63 3.65
CA ARG A 58 -16.15 11.63 2.58
C ARG A 58 -15.19 11.09 1.54
N ARG A 59 -15.70 10.85 0.33
CA ARG A 59 -14.83 10.48 -0.79
C ARG A 59 -13.85 11.63 -0.94
N VAL A 60 -12.56 11.31 -0.80
CA VAL A 60 -11.48 12.24 -1.06
C VAL A 60 -11.64 12.70 -2.52
N PRO A 61 -11.62 14.02 -2.81
CA PRO A 61 -11.61 14.52 -4.18
C PRO A 61 -10.49 13.85 -5.00
N PHE A 62 -10.71 13.58 -6.28
CA PHE A 62 -9.74 12.84 -7.10
C PHE A 62 -8.35 13.50 -7.12
N SER A 63 -8.31 14.84 -7.20
CA SER A 63 -7.05 15.61 -7.14
C SER A 63 -6.24 15.34 -5.87
N GLN A 64 -6.93 15.12 -4.75
CA GLN A 64 -6.32 14.76 -3.47
C GLN A 64 -5.90 13.28 -3.43
N VAL A 65 -6.56 12.39 -4.16
CA VAL A 65 -6.11 10.98 -4.32
C VAL A 65 -4.81 10.93 -5.13
N ALA A 66 -4.71 11.69 -6.21
CA ALA A 66 -3.48 11.79 -7.00
C ALA A 66 -2.32 12.44 -6.20
N GLU A 67 -2.61 13.44 -5.35
CA GLU A 67 -1.62 13.99 -4.41
C GLU A 67 -1.18 12.95 -3.38
N ILE A 68 -2.14 12.23 -2.75
CA ILE A 68 -1.85 11.15 -1.81
C ILE A 68 -0.93 10.11 -2.45
N GLU A 69 -1.26 9.65 -3.65
CA GLU A 69 -0.46 8.65 -4.35
C GLU A 69 0.92 9.19 -4.71
N ARG A 70 1.03 10.40 -5.28
CA ARG A 70 2.33 11.02 -5.59
C ARG A 70 3.23 11.11 -4.35
N LEU A 71 2.72 11.65 -3.25
CA LEU A 71 3.45 11.74 -1.99
C LEU A 71 3.81 10.36 -1.46
N TYR A 72 2.87 9.41 -1.53
CA TYR A 72 3.06 8.06 -1.02
C TYR A 72 4.21 7.38 -1.76
N PHE A 73 4.17 7.40 -3.08
CA PHE A 73 5.17 6.75 -3.89
C PHE A 73 6.54 7.43 -3.82
N ARG A 74 6.60 8.77 -3.76
CA ARG A 74 7.85 9.49 -3.47
C ARG A 74 8.44 9.05 -2.13
N SER A 75 7.61 8.98 -1.09
CA SER A 75 8.02 8.55 0.26
C SER A 75 8.58 7.14 0.27
N ILE A 76 7.93 6.20 -0.42
CA ILE A 76 8.40 4.81 -0.48
C ILE A 76 9.73 4.74 -1.25
N ARG A 77 9.84 5.40 -2.41
CA ARG A 77 11.08 5.41 -3.18
C ARG A 77 12.24 5.98 -2.38
N GLU A 78 12.02 7.10 -1.70
CA GLU A 78 13.03 7.71 -0.84
C GLU A 78 13.45 6.78 0.29
N MET A 79 12.50 6.06 0.89
CA MET A 79 12.77 5.07 1.95
C MET A 79 13.58 3.85 1.47
N LEU A 80 13.57 3.55 0.17
CA LEU A 80 14.31 2.45 -0.44
C LEU A 80 15.74 2.82 -0.87
N ASN A 81 16.15 4.09 -0.71
CA ASN A 81 17.54 4.50 -0.95
C ASN A 81 18.47 3.96 0.16
N ASP A 82 19.76 3.77 -0.15
CA ASP A 82 20.78 3.38 0.83
C ASP A 82 20.87 4.35 2.02
N PHE A 83 20.61 5.64 1.77
CA PHE A 83 20.59 6.72 2.76
C PHE A 83 19.30 7.53 2.59
N PRO A 84 18.16 7.07 3.12
CA PRO A 84 16.87 7.71 2.91
C PRO A 84 16.76 9.05 3.66
N ASP A 85 16.22 10.09 3.03
CA ASP A 85 15.78 11.30 3.73
C ASP A 85 14.50 11.02 4.52
N THR A 86 14.68 10.43 5.70
CA THR A 86 13.59 10.04 6.59
C THR A 86 12.75 11.22 7.07
N VAL A 87 13.30 12.44 7.09
CA VAL A 87 12.52 13.64 7.45
C VAL A 87 11.52 13.98 6.35
N GLN A 88 11.98 13.97 5.09
CA GLN A 88 11.11 14.19 3.93
C GLN A 88 10.01 13.13 3.84
N VAL A 89 10.36 11.86 4.07
CA VAL A 89 9.43 10.73 4.09
C VAL A 89 8.36 10.89 5.18
N ILE A 90 8.75 11.26 6.40
CA ILE A 90 7.81 11.49 7.51
C ILE A 90 6.85 12.62 7.18
N ASN A 91 7.35 13.75 6.65
CA ASN A 91 6.53 14.90 6.28
C ASN A 91 5.48 14.53 5.22
N ASP A 92 5.88 13.75 4.22
CA ASP A 92 4.99 13.31 3.14
C ASP A 92 3.91 12.36 3.63
N LEU A 93 4.27 11.40 4.49
CA LEU A 93 3.33 10.45 5.07
C LEU A 93 2.35 11.13 6.05
N GLN A 94 2.81 12.11 6.82
CA GLN A 94 1.94 12.96 7.63
C GLN A 94 1.00 13.81 6.75
N ARG A 95 1.51 14.34 5.62
CA ARG A 95 0.68 15.09 4.67
C ARG A 95 -0.40 14.21 4.08
N ILE A 96 -0.10 12.96 3.70
CA ILE A 96 -1.11 11.99 3.24
C ILE A 96 -2.17 11.76 4.32
N LEU A 97 -1.77 11.51 5.57
CA LEU A 97 -2.71 11.26 6.67
C LEU A 97 -3.53 12.51 7.04
N SER A 98 -3.03 13.71 6.73
CA SER A 98 -3.82 14.94 6.86
C SER A 98 -4.93 15.05 5.81
N ILE A 99 -4.73 14.45 4.62
CA ILE A 99 -5.70 14.42 3.52
C ILE A 99 -6.68 13.26 3.71
N ASP A 100 -6.17 12.06 3.99
CA ASP A 100 -6.95 10.86 4.34
C ASP A 100 -6.39 10.18 5.60
N PRO A 101 -6.97 10.46 6.78
CA PRO A 101 -6.55 9.85 8.05
C PRO A 101 -6.70 8.32 8.09
N TYR A 102 -7.42 7.72 7.14
CA TYR A 102 -7.66 6.27 7.09
C TYR A 102 -6.82 5.56 6.02
N TYR A 103 -5.85 6.24 5.42
CA TYR A 103 -4.95 5.65 4.44
C TYR A 103 -3.96 4.68 5.13
N LYS A 104 -4.45 3.45 5.38
CA LYS A 104 -3.79 2.42 6.22
C LYS A 104 -2.31 2.24 5.92
N ASN A 105 -1.98 2.27 4.63
CA ASN A 105 -0.61 2.13 4.17
C ASN A 105 0.27 3.27 4.70
N ALA A 106 -0.15 4.52 4.58
CA ALA A 106 0.66 5.67 5.03
C ALA A 106 0.93 5.63 6.54
N GLN A 107 -0.03 5.18 7.35
CA GLN A 107 0.18 5.01 8.79
C GLN A 107 1.26 3.95 9.07
N HIS A 108 1.23 2.84 8.35
CA HIS A 108 2.22 1.78 8.49
C HIS A 108 3.63 2.29 8.12
N TYR A 109 3.78 2.95 6.98
CA TYR A 109 5.09 3.48 6.57
C TYR A 109 5.54 4.64 7.42
N LEU A 110 4.64 5.44 7.99
CA LEU A 110 5.02 6.51 8.90
C LEU A 110 5.69 5.93 10.14
N ASN A 111 5.11 4.86 10.70
CA ASN A 111 5.72 4.15 11.82
C ASN A 111 7.10 3.60 11.44
N ARG A 112 7.25 3.01 10.25
CA ARG A 112 8.55 2.52 9.75
C ARG A 112 9.57 3.65 9.57
N ALA A 113 9.18 4.76 8.96
CA ALA A 113 10.03 5.93 8.72
C ALA A 113 10.54 6.55 10.03
N VAL A 114 9.67 6.64 11.05
CA VAL A 114 10.03 7.11 12.39
C VAL A 114 11.02 6.16 13.05
N ILE A 115 10.83 4.83 12.90
CA ILE A 115 11.79 3.84 13.39
C ILE A 115 13.13 3.97 12.66
N LEU A 116 13.15 4.10 11.33
CA LEU A 116 14.38 4.27 10.55
C LEU A 116 15.12 5.56 10.93
N GLN A 117 14.38 6.65 11.13
CA GLN A 117 14.94 7.92 11.61
C GLN A 117 15.57 7.75 13.00
N ALA A 118 14.89 7.05 13.91
CA ALA A 118 15.42 6.74 15.24
C ALA A 118 16.64 5.82 15.15
N GLN A 119 16.60 4.78 14.32
CA GLN A 119 17.71 3.85 14.08
C GLN A 119 18.92 4.53 13.43
N HIS A 120 18.74 5.52 12.57
CA HIS A 120 19.84 6.30 11.98
C HIS A 120 20.47 7.26 13.01
N ASN A 121 19.63 7.85 13.88
CA ASN A 121 20.08 8.64 15.01
C ASN A 121 20.78 7.76 16.07
N GLU A 122 20.30 6.53 16.26
CA GLU A 122 20.87 5.52 17.14
C GLU A 122 22.12 4.88 16.55
N THR A 123 22.25 4.58 15.26
CA THR A 123 23.50 4.08 14.63
C THR A 123 24.60 5.14 14.64
N ARG A 124 24.24 6.43 14.57
CA ARG A 124 25.16 7.53 14.90
C ARG A 124 25.60 7.54 16.37
N ALA A 125 24.74 7.07 17.30
CA ALA A 125 25.05 6.90 18.71
C ALA A 125 25.64 5.51 19.07
N ALA A 126 25.48 4.52 18.19
CA ALA A 126 25.69 3.10 18.37
C ALA A 126 26.50 2.52 17.19
N ALA A 127 27.64 3.15 16.90
CA ALA A 127 28.81 2.47 16.37
C ALA A 127 29.29 1.30 17.26
N GLY A 128 28.50 0.88 18.27
CA GLY A 128 28.52 -0.45 18.86
C GLY A 128 27.11 -0.87 19.28
N MET A 129 26.40 -1.63 18.43
CA MET A 129 25.58 -2.83 18.74
C MET A 129 24.51 -3.06 17.67
N HIS A 130 24.74 -4.06 16.81
CA HIS A 130 23.82 -4.57 15.80
C HIS A 130 22.53 -5.13 16.42
N VAL A 131 21.37 -4.75 15.87
CA VAL A 131 20.11 -5.50 16.04
C VAL A 131 20.16 -6.70 15.11
N GLY A 132 20.53 -7.87 15.64
CA GLY A 132 20.62 -9.11 14.87
C GLY A 132 19.30 -9.87 14.87
N HIS A 133 18.63 -9.96 13.73
CA HIS A 133 17.65 -11.01 13.47
C HIS A 133 18.39 -12.36 13.44
N SER A 134 17.92 -13.36 14.18
CA SER A 134 18.64 -14.64 14.26
C SER A 134 18.48 -15.43 12.97
N ARG A 135 19.58 -15.89 12.37
CA ARG A 135 19.58 -16.79 11.21
C ARG A 135 18.70 -18.03 11.44
N ALA A 136 18.57 -18.49 12.68
CA ALA A 136 17.72 -19.62 13.03
C ALA A 136 16.22 -19.30 12.90
N GLU A 137 15.80 -18.06 13.17
CA GLU A 137 14.41 -17.63 13.02
C GLU A 137 14.04 -17.51 11.54
N PHE A 138 14.94 -16.96 10.73
CA PHE A 138 14.76 -16.90 9.28
C PHE A 138 14.60 -18.30 8.66
N MET A 139 15.45 -19.26 9.05
CA MET A 139 15.37 -20.65 8.57
C MET A 139 14.03 -21.30 8.93
N ARG A 140 13.51 -21.06 10.14
CA ARG A 140 12.19 -21.57 10.55
C ARG A 140 11.05 -20.98 9.73
N LEU A 141 11.14 -19.70 9.36
CA LEU A 141 10.16 -19.08 8.48
C LEU A 141 10.20 -19.71 7.08
N GLN A 142 11.39 -20.03 6.56
CA GLN A 142 11.52 -20.70 5.26
C GLN A 142 10.88 -22.09 5.26
N GLU A 143 10.97 -22.86 6.35
CA GLU A 143 10.30 -24.17 6.48
C GLU A 143 8.77 -24.07 6.38
N GLN A 144 8.18 -22.95 6.83
CA GLN A 144 6.72 -22.73 6.81
C GLN A 144 6.19 -22.26 5.46
N LEU A 145 7.06 -21.98 4.48
CA LEU A 145 6.65 -21.61 3.12
C LEU A 145 5.95 -22.74 2.37
N ILE A 146 6.12 -23.98 2.82
CA ILE A 146 5.47 -25.16 2.23
C ILE A 146 4.34 -25.70 3.11
N ASP A 147 3.91 -24.94 4.12
CA ASP A 147 2.80 -25.34 4.98
C ASP A 147 1.52 -25.52 4.14
N PRO A 148 0.72 -26.58 4.34
CA PRO A 148 -0.50 -26.79 3.56
C PRO A 148 -1.53 -25.66 3.72
N ASP A 149 -1.54 -24.94 4.85
CA ASP A 149 -2.44 -23.82 5.09
C ASP A 149 -1.89 -22.53 4.47
N ALA A 150 -2.60 -22.00 3.45
CA ALA A 150 -2.28 -20.72 2.82
C ALA A 150 -2.31 -19.54 3.82
N GLY A 151 -3.06 -19.64 4.91
CA GLY A 151 -3.06 -18.66 5.99
C GLY A 151 -1.72 -18.56 6.71
N VAL A 152 -1.07 -19.71 6.95
CA VAL A 152 0.28 -19.77 7.52
C VAL A 152 1.29 -19.18 6.55
N ARG A 153 1.26 -19.59 5.28
CA ARG A 153 2.15 -19.05 4.24
C ARG A 153 2.02 -17.53 4.08
N LYS A 154 0.79 -16.99 4.13
CA LYS A 154 0.55 -15.53 4.15
C LYS A 154 1.15 -14.82 5.37
N ALA A 155 1.05 -15.43 6.55
CA ALA A 155 1.66 -14.87 7.76
C ALA A 155 3.19 -14.82 7.63
N VAL A 156 3.80 -15.86 7.05
CA VAL A 156 5.24 -15.91 6.77
C VAL A 156 5.68 -14.78 5.84
N VAL A 157 4.91 -14.48 4.78
CA VAL A 157 5.20 -13.32 3.90
C VAL A 157 5.30 -12.01 4.68
N MET A 158 4.38 -11.78 5.61
CA MET A 158 4.36 -10.55 6.41
C MET A 158 5.59 -10.42 7.31
N GLU A 159 6.10 -11.54 7.83
CA GLU A 159 7.32 -11.57 8.63
C GLU A 159 8.60 -11.43 7.79
N LEU A 160 8.63 -12.04 6.60
CA LEU A 160 9.78 -12.01 5.70
C LEU A 160 10.16 -10.60 5.25
N ILE A 161 9.20 -9.68 5.14
CA ILE A 161 9.46 -8.26 4.83
C ILE A 161 10.50 -7.65 5.80
N ASN A 162 10.49 -8.06 7.08
CA ASN A 162 11.40 -7.52 8.09
C ASN A 162 12.87 -7.94 7.89
N TYR A 163 13.12 -8.94 7.04
CA TYR A 163 14.46 -9.44 6.75
C TYR A 163 15.11 -8.76 5.54
N GLY A 164 14.40 -7.87 4.83
CA GLY A 164 14.97 -7.12 3.70
C GLY A 164 15.42 -8.03 2.55
N GLU A 165 16.53 -7.68 1.89
CA GLU A 165 16.97 -8.33 0.65
C GLU A 165 17.15 -9.85 0.74
N ILE A 166 17.55 -10.39 1.91
CA ILE A 166 17.71 -11.84 2.07
C ILE A 166 16.38 -12.60 1.95
N ALA A 167 15.24 -11.90 2.05
CA ALA A 167 13.92 -12.48 1.85
C ALA A 167 13.46 -12.49 0.39
N ILE A 168 14.19 -11.89 -0.55
CA ILE A 168 13.80 -11.82 -1.96
C ILE A 168 13.58 -13.21 -2.54
N ASP A 169 14.56 -14.12 -2.43
CA ASP A 169 14.45 -15.48 -2.97
C ASP A 169 13.25 -16.28 -2.39
N PRO A 170 13.04 -16.31 -1.05
CA PRO A 170 11.81 -16.86 -0.46
C PRO A 170 10.51 -16.28 -1.02
N LEU A 171 10.47 -14.95 -1.19
CA LEU A 171 9.27 -14.27 -1.69
C LEU A 171 9.05 -14.54 -3.19
N ILE A 172 10.12 -14.69 -3.98
CA ILE A 172 10.04 -15.12 -5.38
C ILE A 172 9.42 -16.52 -5.47
N ALA A 173 9.81 -17.46 -4.59
CA ALA A 173 9.22 -18.79 -4.57
C ALA A 173 7.69 -18.74 -4.34
N LEU A 174 7.22 -17.83 -3.48
CA LEU A 174 5.80 -17.64 -3.21
C LEU A 174 5.02 -16.93 -4.32
N LEU A 175 5.68 -16.34 -5.32
CA LEU A 175 5.00 -15.90 -6.55
C LEU A 175 4.50 -17.08 -7.39
N MET A 176 4.94 -18.30 -7.12
CA MET A 176 4.50 -19.52 -7.82
C MET A 176 3.54 -20.37 -6.98
N ASP A 177 3.05 -19.83 -5.86
CA ASP A 177 2.15 -20.54 -4.95
C ASP A 177 0.81 -20.88 -5.62
N ASP A 178 0.23 -22.03 -5.29
CA ASP A 178 -1.08 -22.44 -5.83
C ASP A 178 -2.21 -21.49 -5.39
N ASP A 179 -2.11 -20.89 -4.21
CA ASP A 179 -3.08 -19.94 -3.67
C ASP A 179 -2.78 -18.52 -4.16
N SER A 180 -3.75 -17.93 -4.87
CA SER A 180 -3.58 -16.60 -5.45
C SER A 180 -3.45 -15.49 -4.41
N ASP A 181 -4.02 -15.64 -3.20
CA ASP A 181 -3.81 -14.64 -2.16
C ASP A 181 -2.36 -14.67 -1.69
N VAL A 182 -1.74 -15.85 -1.53
CA VAL A 182 -0.31 -15.96 -1.19
C VAL A 182 0.53 -15.25 -2.26
N ARG A 183 0.26 -15.51 -3.55
CA ARG A 183 0.95 -14.83 -4.67
C ARG A 183 0.78 -13.30 -4.62
N VAL A 184 -0.41 -12.80 -4.31
CA VAL A 184 -0.67 -11.36 -4.11
C VAL A 184 0.18 -10.78 -2.97
N HIS A 185 0.27 -11.49 -1.84
CA HIS A 185 1.08 -11.04 -0.70
C HIS A 185 2.56 -11.06 -1.07
N ALA A 186 3.04 -12.09 -1.76
CA ALA A 186 4.41 -12.19 -2.23
C ALA A 186 4.79 -11.05 -3.18
N ALA A 187 3.97 -10.76 -4.19
CA ALA A 187 4.18 -9.63 -5.10
C ALA A 187 4.22 -8.29 -4.35
N THR A 188 3.33 -8.11 -3.36
CA THR A 188 3.31 -6.91 -2.52
C THR A 188 4.59 -6.79 -1.69
N ALA A 189 5.02 -7.88 -1.07
CA ALA A 189 6.20 -7.93 -0.22
C ALA A 189 7.50 -7.71 -1.00
N LEU A 190 7.64 -8.29 -2.20
CA LEU A 190 8.79 -8.04 -3.10
C LEU A 190 8.92 -6.56 -3.44
N GLY A 191 7.80 -5.89 -3.71
CA GLY A 191 7.79 -4.46 -3.94
C GLY A 191 8.18 -3.63 -2.71
N TRP A 192 7.95 -4.15 -1.48
CA TRP A 192 8.33 -3.46 -0.24
C TRP A 192 9.77 -3.71 0.17
N VAL A 193 10.24 -4.95 0.01
CA VAL A 193 11.64 -5.32 0.20
C VAL A 193 12.52 -4.55 -0.79
N GLY A 194 12.03 -4.41 -2.02
CA GLY A 194 12.75 -3.72 -3.07
C GLY A 194 13.86 -4.59 -3.67
N GLY A 195 14.85 -3.95 -4.28
CA GLY A 195 15.96 -4.63 -4.94
C GLY A 195 15.69 -4.96 -6.41
N LYS A 196 16.74 -4.91 -7.22
CA LYS A 196 16.65 -5.16 -8.68
C LYS A 196 16.24 -6.60 -8.99
N ASP A 197 16.59 -7.53 -8.11
CA ASP A 197 16.28 -8.95 -8.28
C ASP A 197 14.77 -9.24 -8.18
N ALA A 198 13.98 -8.31 -7.61
CA ALA A 198 12.52 -8.40 -7.59
C ALA A 198 11.87 -8.05 -8.94
N ILE A 199 12.56 -7.32 -9.84
CA ILE A 199 11.95 -6.78 -11.06
C ILE A 199 11.49 -7.90 -12.01
N GLN A 200 12.39 -8.81 -12.38
CA GLN A 200 12.08 -9.86 -13.35
C GLN A 200 10.97 -10.83 -12.86
N PRO A 201 10.98 -11.29 -11.60
CA PRO A 201 9.87 -12.08 -11.04
C PRO A 201 8.54 -11.31 -11.02
N LEU A 202 8.55 -10.02 -10.69
CA LEU A 202 7.34 -9.20 -10.73
C LEU A 202 6.83 -8.99 -12.17
N LEU A 203 7.72 -8.89 -13.16
CA LEU A 203 7.33 -8.88 -14.57
C LEU A 203 6.66 -10.19 -15.00
N VAL A 204 7.12 -11.34 -14.51
CA VAL A 204 6.44 -12.62 -14.75
C VAL A 204 5.06 -12.64 -14.07
N ALA A 205 4.94 -12.09 -12.85
CA ALA A 205 3.66 -11.99 -12.15
C ALA A 205 2.65 -11.04 -12.84
N LEU A 206 3.09 -10.18 -13.78
CA LEU A 206 2.18 -9.41 -14.65
C LEU A 206 1.40 -10.29 -15.62
N THR A 207 1.77 -11.55 -15.82
CA THR A 207 1.06 -12.47 -16.72
C THR A 207 0.27 -13.53 -15.95
N ASP A 208 0.06 -13.36 -14.64
CA ASP A 208 -0.71 -14.30 -13.82
C ASP A 208 -2.18 -14.37 -14.25
N ASP A 209 -2.77 -15.56 -14.17
CA ASP A 209 -4.19 -15.77 -14.50
C ASP A 209 -5.13 -14.99 -13.56
N ASN A 210 -4.69 -14.74 -12.33
CA ASN A 210 -5.44 -13.96 -11.36
C ASN A 210 -5.20 -12.45 -11.53
N PRO A 211 -6.24 -11.64 -11.83
CA PRO A 211 -6.09 -10.20 -12.06
C PRO A 211 -5.61 -9.43 -10.82
N TYR A 212 -5.85 -9.95 -9.60
CA TYR A 212 -5.29 -9.35 -8.40
C TYR A 212 -3.77 -9.53 -8.37
N VAL A 213 -3.23 -10.71 -8.70
CA VAL A 213 -1.77 -10.91 -8.74
C VAL A 213 -1.14 -9.96 -9.74
N ARG A 214 -1.67 -9.88 -10.97
CA ARG A 214 -1.21 -8.92 -11.99
C ARG A 214 -1.24 -7.48 -11.49
N ARG A 215 -2.34 -7.08 -10.82
CA ARG A 215 -2.51 -5.72 -10.28
C ARG A 215 -1.47 -5.40 -9.23
N TYR A 216 -1.22 -6.31 -8.29
CA TYR A 216 -0.28 -6.09 -7.21
C TYR A 216 1.17 -6.19 -7.71
N ALA A 217 1.46 -7.01 -8.72
CA ALA A 217 2.72 -7.02 -9.43
C ALA A 217 2.99 -5.69 -10.16
N ALA A 218 2.02 -5.17 -10.93
CA ALA A 218 2.12 -3.86 -11.58
C ALA A 218 2.35 -2.73 -10.56
N ARG A 219 1.63 -2.78 -9.43
CA ARG A 219 1.82 -1.82 -8.35
C ARG A 219 3.20 -1.93 -7.69
N ALA A 220 3.69 -3.15 -7.49
CA ALA A 220 4.99 -3.42 -6.89
C ALA A 220 6.13 -2.93 -7.79
N LEU A 221 6.00 -3.13 -9.10
CA LEU A 221 6.93 -2.60 -10.09
C LEU A 221 7.04 -1.09 -10.01
N CYS A 222 5.98 -0.35 -9.68
CA CYS A 222 6.11 1.09 -9.43
C CYS A 222 7.17 1.43 -8.36
N TRP A 223 7.45 0.55 -7.40
CA TRP A 223 8.45 0.81 -6.34
C TRP A 223 9.87 0.41 -6.71
N VAL A 224 10.04 -0.51 -7.66
CA VAL A 224 11.35 -1.08 -8.04
C VAL A 224 11.74 -0.81 -9.49
N VAL A 225 10.90 -0.13 -10.27
CA VAL A 225 11.04 0.05 -11.72
C VAL A 225 12.39 0.65 -12.12
N ASP A 226 13.02 0.01 -13.11
CA ASP A 226 14.13 0.56 -13.86
C ASP A 226 13.90 0.36 -15.38
N ALA A 227 14.91 0.71 -16.18
CA ALA A 227 14.83 0.60 -17.64
C ALA A 227 14.63 -0.85 -18.15
N THR A 228 14.97 -1.87 -17.37
CA THR A 228 14.78 -3.28 -17.76
C THR A 228 13.32 -3.70 -17.70
N ALA A 229 12.51 -3.02 -16.88
CA ALA A 229 11.09 -3.33 -16.72
C ALA A 229 10.19 -2.78 -17.84
N VAL A 230 10.71 -1.89 -18.68
CA VAL A 230 9.92 -1.07 -19.62
C VAL A 230 9.14 -1.91 -20.61
N ASP A 231 9.76 -2.90 -21.25
CA ASP A 231 9.09 -3.67 -22.30
C ASP A 231 7.94 -4.53 -21.74
N GLY A 232 8.13 -5.11 -20.54
CA GLY A 232 7.09 -5.85 -19.85
C GLY A 232 5.95 -4.95 -19.35
N LEU A 233 6.27 -3.76 -18.85
CA LEU A 233 5.27 -2.77 -18.44
C LEU A 233 4.49 -2.20 -19.64
N VAL A 234 5.14 -2.00 -20.80
CA VAL A 234 4.48 -1.62 -22.05
C VAL A 234 3.47 -2.68 -22.47
N SER A 235 3.79 -3.96 -22.30
CA SER A 235 2.85 -5.06 -22.55
C SER A 235 1.64 -5.00 -21.61
N ALA A 236 1.87 -4.71 -20.32
CA ALA A 236 0.81 -4.56 -19.31
C ALA A 236 -0.12 -3.35 -19.51
N LEU A 237 0.25 -2.38 -20.36
CA LEU A 237 -0.67 -1.32 -20.82
C LEU A 237 -1.85 -1.87 -21.63
N GLY A 238 -1.76 -3.11 -22.14
CA GLY A 238 -2.82 -3.79 -22.87
C GLY A 238 -3.73 -4.69 -22.02
N ASP A 239 -3.52 -4.77 -20.71
CA ASP A 239 -4.26 -5.69 -19.83
C ASP A 239 -5.77 -5.39 -19.80
N GLU A 240 -6.61 -6.41 -19.66
CA GLU A 240 -8.06 -6.25 -19.50
C GLU A 240 -8.42 -5.48 -18.21
N ASP A 241 -7.64 -5.64 -17.14
CA ASP A 241 -7.87 -5.02 -15.85
C ASP A 241 -7.37 -3.57 -15.84
N THR A 242 -8.30 -2.65 -15.60
CA THR A 242 -8.04 -1.21 -15.57
C THR A 242 -6.99 -0.80 -14.52
N TYR A 243 -6.86 -1.56 -13.44
CA TYR A 243 -5.89 -1.31 -12.40
C TYR A 243 -4.49 -1.78 -12.79
N VAL A 244 -4.37 -2.84 -13.57
CA VAL A 244 -3.07 -3.23 -14.16
C VAL A 244 -2.59 -2.13 -15.10
N ARG A 245 -3.44 -1.71 -16.05
CA ARG A 245 -3.07 -0.67 -17.03
C ARG A 245 -2.64 0.64 -16.39
N ARG A 246 -3.37 1.13 -15.38
CA ARG A 246 -3.00 2.39 -14.70
C ARG A 246 -1.67 2.29 -13.93
N TYR A 247 -1.40 1.15 -13.28
CA TYR A 247 -0.16 0.97 -12.51
C TYR A 247 1.02 0.78 -13.45
N ALA A 248 0.82 0.06 -14.56
CA ALA A 248 1.81 -0.02 -15.63
C ALA A 248 2.14 1.37 -16.20
N ALA A 249 1.14 2.20 -16.47
CA ALA A 249 1.36 3.58 -16.91
C ALA A 249 2.16 4.39 -15.88
N ARG A 250 1.83 4.29 -14.59
CA ARG A 250 2.58 4.97 -13.51
C ARG A 250 4.03 4.53 -13.45
N ALA A 251 4.27 3.22 -13.44
CA ALA A 251 5.61 2.64 -13.37
C ALA A 251 6.46 3.09 -14.57
N LEU A 252 5.89 3.10 -15.78
CA LEU A 252 6.55 3.62 -16.98
C LEU A 252 6.95 5.09 -16.84
N GLY A 253 6.10 5.94 -16.27
CA GLY A 253 6.46 7.33 -15.97
C GLY A 253 7.69 7.44 -15.07
N TRP A 254 7.85 6.56 -14.08
CA TRP A 254 9.01 6.56 -13.19
C TRP A 254 10.22 5.79 -13.66
N SER A 255 10.08 4.93 -14.66
CA SER A 255 11.22 4.30 -15.34
C SER A 255 12.15 5.33 -15.95
N GLN A 256 11.63 6.54 -16.26
CA GLN A 256 12.34 7.63 -16.93
C GLN A 256 12.91 7.23 -18.31
N ASP A 257 12.34 6.18 -18.91
CA ASP A 257 12.74 5.67 -20.22
C ASP A 257 11.79 6.18 -21.32
N ASN A 258 12.35 6.92 -22.28
CA ASN A 258 11.60 7.52 -23.39
C ASN A 258 10.96 6.47 -24.32
N ARG A 259 11.37 5.19 -24.27
CA ARG A 259 10.68 4.09 -24.98
C ARG A 259 9.21 3.97 -24.56
N ALA A 260 8.86 4.42 -23.36
CA ALA A 260 7.49 4.41 -22.85
C ALA A 260 6.57 5.46 -23.49
N VAL A 261 7.10 6.54 -24.06
CA VAL A 261 6.31 7.71 -24.50
C VAL A 261 5.28 7.33 -25.57
N LYS A 262 5.71 6.61 -26.62
CA LYS A 262 4.81 6.24 -27.72
C LYS A 262 3.68 5.29 -27.26
N PRO A 263 3.97 4.18 -26.55
CA PRO A 263 2.92 3.32 -25.98
C PRO A 263 1.95 4.04 -25.04
N LEU A 264 2.44 4.98 -24.23
CA LEU A 264 1.62 5.81 -23.36
C LEU A 264 0.68 6.71 -24.16
N LEU A 265 1.18 7.43 -25.19
CA LEU A 265 0.33 8.24 -26.08
C LEU A 265 -0.75 7.41 -26.80
N GLU A 266 -0.40 6.20 -27.25
CA GLU A 266 -1.38 5.28 -27.83
C GLU A 266 -2.46 4.88 -26.81
N LEU A 267 -2.06 4.60 -25.56
CA LEU A 267 -3.01 4.30 -24.47
C LEU A 267 -3.91 5.49 -24.15
N LEU A 268 -3.38 6.71 -24.15
CA LEU A 268 -4.15 7.93 -23.90
C LEU A 268 -5.32 8.08 -24.88
N VAL A 269 -5.12 7.71 -26.14
CA VAL A 269 -6.14 7.84 -27.19
C VAL A 269 -7.13 6.66 -27.18
N LYS A 270 -6.65 5.43 -26.96
CA LYS A 270 -7.45 4.21 -27.14
C LYS A 270 -8.22 3.76 -25.89
N ASP A 271 -7.78 4.13 -24.68
CA ASP A 271 -8.39 3.63 -23.46
C ASP A 271 -9.66 4.42 -23.11
N ASP A 272 -10.79 3.72 -22.96
CA ASP A 272 -12.06 4.34 -22.60
C ASP A 272 -12.11 4.78 -21.11
N ASN A 273 -11.26 4.22 -20.26
CA ASN A 273 -11.24 4.51 -18.84
C ASN A 273 -10.52 5.85 -18.55
N SER A 274 -11.28 6.84 -18.07
CA SER A 274 -10.77 8.17 -17.76
C SER A 274 -9.66 8.16 -16.70
N ILE A 275 -9.71 7.23 -15.74
CA ILE A 275 -8.68 7.12 -14.69
C ILE A 275 -7.38 6.62 -15.32
N VAL A 276 -7.43 5.63 -16.22
CA VAL A 276 -6.22 5.16 -16.90
C VAL A 276 -5.57 6.29 -17.70
N ARG A 277 -6.37 7.05 -18.46
CA ARG A 277 -5.87 8.21 -19.23
C ARG A 277 -5.19 9.27 -18.35
N GLU A 278 -5.72 9.58 -17.18
CA GLU A 278 -5.11 10.53 -16.25
C GLU A 278 -3.74 10.05 -15.70
N TYR A 279 -3.60 8.75 -15.45
CA TYR A 279 -2.31 8.17 -15.05
C TYR A 279 -1.29 8.22 -16.20
N VAL A 280 -1.77 8.06 -17.44
CA VAL A 280 -0.94 8.20 -18.64
C VAL A 280 -0.47 9.63 -18.81
N GLU A 281 -1.34 10.63 -18.65
CA GLU A 281 -0.96 12.06 -18.66
C GLU A 281 0.10 12.36 -17.61
N THR A 282 -0.12 11.91 -16.37
CA THR A 282 0.86 12.08 -15.28
C THR A 282 2.18 11.39 -15.59
N ALA A 283 2.16 10.21 -16.21
CA ALA A 283 3.35 9.48 -16.59
C ALA A 283 4.14 10.21 -17.69
N LEU A 284 3.45 10.78 -18.68
CA LEU A 284 4.06 11.60 -19.74
C LEU A 284 4.67 12.88 -19.18
N ASP A 285 3.99 13.55 -18.24
CA ASP A 285 4.55 14.71 -17.53
C ASP A 285 5.84 14.36 -16.78
N ASP A 286 5.85 13.23 -16.05
CA ASP A 286 7.04 12.76 -15.33
C ASP A 286 8.21 12.44 -16.29
N LEU A 287 7.93 12.02 -17.52
CA LEU A 287 8.92 11.81 -18.58
C LEU A 287 9.39 13.12 -19.25
N ASP A 288 8.56 14.16 -19.33
CA ASP A 288 8.93 15.48 -19.86
C ASP A 288 9.72 16.33 -18.83
N ILE A 289 9.46 16.16 -17.54
CA ILE A 289 10.17 16.87 -16.46
C ILE A 289 11.67 16.51 -16.45
N SER A 290 12.07 15.28 -16.79
CA SER A 290 13.49 14.94 -16.90
C SER A 290 14.18 15.55 -18.12
N HIS A 291 13.49 15.73 -19.25
CA HIS A 291 14.03 16.44 -20.42
C HIS A 291 14.34 17.92 -20.11
N ARG A 292 13.49 18.59 -19.32
CA ARG A 292 13.74 19.99 -18.89
C ARG A 292 14.85 20.09 -17.84
N SER A 293 14.98 19.08 -16.98
CA SER A 293 15.98 19.05 -15.90
C SER A 293 17.41 18.82 -16.41
N ILE A 294 17.58 18.11 -17.53
CA ILE A 294 18.90 17.83 -18.14
C ILE A 294 19.42 19.01 -19.00
N ARG A 295 18.54 19.93 -19.45
CA ARG A 295 18.92 21.10 -20.28
C ARG A 295 19.45 22.33 -19.52
N ARG A 296 19.68 22.25 -18.20
CA ARG A 296 20.46 23.27 -17.48
C ARG A 296 21.77 22.68 -16.97
N PRO A 297 22.81 22.71 -17.83
CA PRO A 297 24.02 23.42 -17.43
C PRO A 297 24.46 24.42 -18.52
N GLU A 298 24.94 25.58 -18.06
CA GLU A 298 25.73 26.56 -18.83
C GLU A 298 25.02 27.31 -19.97
N GLN A 299 24.11 28.22 -19.61
CA GLN A 299 23.99 29.48 -20.35
C GLN A 299 24.19 30.63 -19.37
N GLY A 300 25.45 31.04 -19.24
CA GLY A 300 25.87 32.06 -18.31
C GLY A 300 27.29 32.53 -18.56
N LYS A 301 27.45 33.29 -19.66
CA LYS A 301 28.53 34.24 -19.96
C LYS A 301 29.80 33.70 -20.62
N GLU A 302 29.74 33.58 -21.94
CA GLU A 302 30.85 33.97 -22.79
C GLU A 302 30.28 34.67 -24.02
N GLN A 303 30.24 36.00 -23.94
CA GLN A 303 30.15 36.94 -25.07
C GLN A 303 30.27 38.34 -24.46
N ASP A 304 31.51 38.74 -24.18
CA ASP A 304 31.89 40.13 -24.31
C ASP A 304 33.03 40.15 -25.34
N THR A 305 32.61 40.30 -26.58
CA THR A 305 33.44 40.47 -27.75
C THR A 305 34.21 41.78 -27.62
N ALA A 306 35.52 41.68 -27.81
CA ALA A 306 36.35 42.78 -28.26
C ALA A 306 35.80 43.43 -29.56
N GLU A 307 36.30 44.63 -29.83
CA GLU A 307 36.08 45.51 -30.99
C GLU A 307 34.89 46.47 -30.94
N VAL A 308 35.14 47.67 -30.39
CA VAL A 308 35.03 48.91 -31.18
C VAL A 308 36.18 49.84 -30.79
N ALA A 309 36.99 50.18 -31.81
CA ALA A 309 37.88 51.33 -32.02
C ALA A 309 38.38 52.16 -30.82
#